data_AF-A0A178MZX5-F1
#
_entry.id   AF-A0A178MZX5-F1
#
_cell.length_a   1.000
_cell.length_b   1.000
_cell.length_c   1.000
_cell.angle_alpha   90.00
_cell.angle_beta   90.00
_cell.angle_gamma   90.00
#
_symmetry.space_group_name_H-M   'P 1'
#
loop_
_entity.id
_entity.type
_entity.pdbx_description
1 polymer ?
#
loop_
_entity_poly.entity_id
_entity_poly.type
_entity_poly.pdbx_seq_one_letter_code
_entity_poly.pdbx_strand_id
1 'polypeptide(L)'
;MFGKILLTVAVVAIIWFGFKFAQRRLEQKARRDQDPPAAGPRPVFRPDPDGESVQDLVKCPACSTWRSAKQGHCGLEKCPY
;
A
#
# COMPACT_ATOMS: atom_id res chain seq x y z
N MET A 1 -13.61 13.14 42.19
CA MET A 1 -12.46 12.47 41.53
C MET A 1 -12.91 11.29 40.64
N PHE A 2 -13.70 10.33 41.15
CA PHE A 2 -14.14 9.13 40.38
C PHE A 2 -14.93 9.39 39.09
N GLY A 3 -15.83 10.39 39.06
CA GLY A 3 -16.61 10.68 37.86
C GLY A 3 -15.76 11.10 36.64
N LYS A 4 -14.63 11.75 36.89
CA LYS A 4 -13.68 12.17 35.84
C LYS A 4 -12.97 10.95 35.24
N ILE A 5 -12.64 9.96 36.07
CA ILE A 5 -12.02 8.70 35.65
C ILE A 5 -13.01 7.86 34.83
N LEU A 6 -14.25 7.73 35.30
CA LEU A 6 -15.30 7.01 34.57
C LEU A 6 -15.57 7.63 33.19
N LEU A 7 -15.62 8.96 33.11
CA LEU A 7 -15.81 9.66 31.85
C LEU A 7 -14.63 9.43 30.89
N THR A 8 -13.39 9.50 31.38
CA THR A 8 -12.22 9.23 30.54
C THR A 8 -12.19 7.79 30.02
N VAL A 9 -12.51 6.80 30.86
CA VAL A 9 -12.57 5.40 30.44
C VAL A 9 -13.69 5.17 29.43
N ALA A 10 -14.86 5.79 29.65
CA ALA A 10 -15.98 5.70 28.72
C ALA A 10 -15.64 6.28 27.34
N VAL A 11 -15.00 7.46 27.28
CA VAL A 11 -14.60 8.08 26.02
C VAL A 11 -13.59 7.21 25.26
N VAL A 12 -12.57 6.69 25.95
CA VAL A 12 -11.58 5.80 25.34
C VAL A 12 -12.22 4.52 24.83
N ALA A 13 -13.13 3.91 25.60
CA ALA A 13 -13.88 2.73 25.19
C ALA A 13 -14.74 2.98 23.95
N ILE A 14 -15.43 4.14 23.90
CA ILE A 14 -16.24 4.55 22.74
C ILE A 14 -15.38 4.71 21.49
N ILE A 15 -14.20 5.35 21.60
CA ILE A 15 -13.31 5.53 20.44
C ILE A 15 -12.77 4.17 19.96
N TRP A 16 -12.33 3.32 20.88
CA TRP A 16 -11.79 2.00 20.55
C TRP A 16 -12.82 1.09 19.89
N PHE A 17 -14.01 0.97 20.49
CA PHE A 17 -15.09 0.17 19.92
C PHE A 17 -15.68 0.81 18.67
N GLY A 18 -15.86 2.14 18.65
CA GLY A 18 -16.35 2.88 17.50
C GLY A 18 -15.46 2.69 16.27
N PHE A 19 -14.15 2.81 16.42
CA PHE A 19 -13.21 2.63 15.32
C PHE A 19 -13.13 1.18 14.86
N LYS A 20 -13.08 0.21 15.78
CA LYS A 20 -13.05 -1.23 15.46
C LYS A 20 -14.32 -1.69 14.73
N PHE A 21 -15.48 -1.14 15.09
CA PHE A 21 -16.75 -1.45 14.42
C PHE A 21 -16.88 -0.74 13.08
N ALA A 22 -16.40 0.51 12.99
CA ALA A 22 -16.35 1.26 11.74
C ALA A 22 -15.45 0.58 10.69
N GLN A 23 -14.28 0.08 11.09
CA GLN A 23 -13.37 -0.67 10.22
C GLN A 23 -14.04 -1.94 9.66
N ARG A 24 -14.72 -2.73 10.50
CA ARG A 24 -15.48 -3.91 10.03
C ARG A 24 -16.60 -3.57 9.06
N ARG A 25 -17.28 -2.43 9.24
CA ARG A 25 -18.32 -1.95 8.31
C ARG A 25 -17.73 -1.41 7.01
N LEU A 26 -16.58 -0.75 7.06
CA LEU A 26 -15.85 -0.28 5.89
C LEU A 26 -15.32 -1.44 5.04
N GLU A 27 -14.80 -2.51 5.67
CA GLU A 27 -14.38 -3.72 4.96
C GLU A 27 -15.55 -4.40 4.23
N GLN A 28 -16.75 -4.45 4.83
CA GLN A 28 -17.94 -4.98 4.19
C GLN A 28 -18.43 -4.11 3.02
N LYS A 29 -18.30 -2.78 3.12
CA LYS A 29 -18.63 -1.86 2.03
C LYS A 29 -17.61 -1.96 0.89
N ALA A 30 -16.32 -2.01 1.20
CA ALA A 30 -15.24 -2.21 0.24
C ALA A 30 -15.38 -3.55 -0.50
N ARG A 31 -15.90 -4.60 0.16
CA ARG A 31 -16.22 -5.88 -0.50
C ARG A 31 -17.43 -5.80 -1.43
N ARG A 32 -18.39 -4.91 -1.16
CA ARG A 32 -19.58 -4.69 -2.01
C ARG A 32 -19.30 -3.79 -3.22
N ASP A 33 -18.44 -2.78 -3.08
CA ASP A 33 -17.93 -1.99 -4.22
C ASP A 33 -16.87 -2.75 -5.05
N GLN A 34 -16.39 -3.90 -4.55
CA GLN A 34 -15.55 -4.86 -5.29
C GLN A 34 -16.36 -6.00 -5.95
N ASP A 35 -17.69 -5.89 -5.99
CA ASP A 35 -18.48 -6.67 -6.94
C ASP A 35 -18.67 -5.81 -8.21
N PRO A 36 -17.74 -5.87 -9.19
CA PRO A 36 -18.01 -5.31 -10.49
C PRO A 36 -19.30 -5.98 -11.02
N PRO A 37 -20.20 -5.22 -11.68
CA PRO A 37 -21.35 -5.82 -12.35
C PRO A 37 -20.84 -6.98 -13.21
N ALA A 38 -21.56 -8.10 -13.18
CA ALA A 38 -21.25 -9.33 -13.91
C ALA A 38 -20.97 -9.07 -15.40
N ALA A 39 -19.72 -8.69 -15.72
CA ALA A 39 -19.25 -8.39 -17.05
C ALA A 39 -17.71 -8.55 -17.06
N GLY A 40 -17.28 -9.78 -17.34
CA GLY A 40 -15.93 -10.08 -17.79
C GLY A 40 -14.99 -10.67 -16.72
N PRO A 41 -14.03 -11.53 -17.14
CA PRO A 41 -12.98 -12.00 -16.25
C PRO A 41 -12.25 -10.80 -15.66
N ARG A 42 -12.25 -10.67 -14.32
CA ARG A 42 -11.40 -9.70 -13.63
C ARG A 42 -9.96 -9.95 -14.10
N PRO A 43 -9.19 -8.93 -14.53
CA PRO A 43 -7.77 -9.13 -14.83
C PRO A 43 -7.09 -9.51 -13.51
N VAL A 44 -6.92 -10.81 -13.30
CA VAL A 44 -5.99 -11.32 -12.31
C VAL A 44 -4.65 -10.81 -12.77
N PHE A 45 -4.00 -9.96 -11.96
CA PHE A 45 -2.59 -9.64 -12.16
C PHE A 45 -1.83 -10.97 -12.05
N ARG A 46 -1.58 -11.58 -13.21
CA ARG A 46 -0.60 -12.64 -13.36
C ARG A 46 0.71 -11.91 -13.57
N PRO A 47 1.64 -11.94 -12.58
CA PRO A 47 2.98 -11.49 -12.87
C PRO A 47 3.46 -12.26 -14.09
N ASP A 48 3.87 -11.52 -15.11
CA ASP A 48 4.43 -12.10 -16.32
C ASP A 48 5.60 -13.02 -15.91
N PRO A 49 5.63 -14.29 -16.37
CA PRO A 49 6.64 -15.26 -15.96
C PRO A 49 8.07 -14.81 -16.28
N ASP A 50 8.24 -13.82 -17.16
CA ASP A 50 9.55 -13.27 -17.52
C ASP A 50 10.05 -12.22 -16.51
N GLY A 51 9.26 -11.89 -15.49
CA GLY A 51 9.65 -11.00 -14.38
C GLY A 51 10.02 -9.58 -14.82
N GLU A 52 9.71 -9.22 -16.06
CA GLU A 52 10.26 -8.02 -16.70
C GLU A 52 9.58 -6.72 -16.23
N SER A 53 8.40 -6.85 -15.62
CA SER A 53 7.62 -5.73 -15.05
C SER A 53 8.07 -5.30 -13.65
N VAL A 54 8.82 -6.14 -12.93
CA VAL A 54 9.35 -5.82 -11.60
C VAL A 54 10.87 -5.96 -11.63
N GLN A 55 11.56 -4.86 -11.87
CA GLN A 55 13.02 -4.82 -11.86
C GLN A 55 13.52 -4.30 -10.53
N ASP A 56 14.44 -5.02 -9.91
CA ASP A 56 15.15 -4.53 -8.73
C ASP A 56 15.93 -3.26 -9.07
N LEU A 57 15.69 -2.22 -8.27
CA LEU A 57 16.44 -0.99 -8.34
C LEU A 57 17.69 -1.11 -7.48
N VAL A 58 18.83 -0.82 -8.09
CA VAL A 58 20.13 -0.79 -7.43
C VAL A 58 20.70 0.63 -7.45
N LYS A 59 21.54 0.93 -6.48
CA LYS A 59 22.21 2.23 -6.38
C LYS A 59 23.42 2.27 -7.31
N CYS A 60 23.52 3.31 -8.13
CA CYS A 60 24.66 3.53 -9.01
C CYS A 60 25.92 3.81 -8.17
N PRO A 61 27.05 3.13 -8.41
CA PRO A 61 28.28 3.33 -7.63
C PRO A 61 28.95 4.69 -7.86
N ALA A 62 28.64 5.36 -8.98
CA ALA A 62 29.30 6.60 -9.38
C ALA A 62 28.55 7.86 -8.96
N CYS A 63 27.25 7.95 -9.27
CA CYS A 63 26.43 9.13 -8.99
C CYS A 63 25.40 8.90 -7.89
N SER A 64 25.35 7.71 -7.29
CA SER A 64 24.43 7.33 -6.20
C SER A 64 22.92 7.38 -6.54
N THR A 65 22.58 7.56 -7.82
CA THR A 65 21.18 7.49 -8.31
C THR A 65 20.64 6.06 -8.30
N TRP A 66 19.33 5.90 -8.28
CA TRP A 66 18.67 4.60 -8.42
C TRP A 66 18.51 4.26 -9.91
N ARG A 67 18.94 3.06 -10.30
CA ARG A 67 18.86 2.53 -11.67
C ARG A 67 18.35 1.09 -11.65
N SER A 68 17.80 0.60 -12.77
CA SER A 68 17.53 -0.83 -12.88
C SER A 68 18.84 -1.63 -12.83
N ALA A 69 18.80 -2.86 -12.32
CA ALA A 69 19.98 -3.73 -12.32
C ALA A 69 20.42 -4.13 -13.74
N LYS A 70 19.47 -4.21 -14.70
CA LYS A 70 19.72 -4.67 -16.07
C LYS A 70 20.22 -3.58 -17.02
N GLN A 71 19.99 -2.29 -16.73
CA GLN A 71 20.52 -1.21 -17.57
C GLN A 71 22.03 -1.04 -17.37
N GLY A 72 22.80 -0.93 -18.46
CA GLY A 72 24.25 -0.71 -18.40
C GLY A 72 24.63 0.71 -17.92
N HIS A 73 23.91 1.71 -18.39
CA HIS A 73 24.10 3.13 -18.08
C HIS A 73 23.04 3.62 -17.07
N CYS A 74 23.39 4.53 -16.17
CA CYS A 74 22.46 5.03 -15.15
C CYS A 74 21.40 6.01 -15.70
N GLY A 75 21.56 6.49 -16.94
CA GLY A 75 20.63 7.41 -17.60
C GLY A 75 20.68 8.85 -17.10
N LEU A 76 21.56 9.16 -16.14
CA LEU A 76 21.75 10.52 -15.62
C LEU A 76 22.83 11.22 -16.44
N GLU A 77 22.48 12.31 -17.14
CA GLU A 77 23.40 13.07 -18.00
C GLU A 77 24.63 13.62 -17.26
N LYS A 78 24.52 13.80 -15.94
CA LYS A 78 25.59 14.29 -15.06
C LYS A 78 26.35 13.17 -14.33
N CYS A 79 26.16 11.91 -14.72
CA CYS A 79 26.95 10.81 -14.17
C CYS A 79 28.36 10.81 -14.80
N PRO A 80 29.44 10.63 -14.01
CA PRO A 80 30.81 10.59 -14.54
C PRO A 80 31.13 9.31 -15.35
N TYR A 81 30.12 8.49 -15.67
CA TYR A 81 30.15 7.34 -16.57
C TYR A 81 28.87 7.29 -17.40
#